data_AF-A0A1J3CY75-F1
#
_entry.id   AF-A0A1J3CY75-F1
#
_cell.length_a   1.000
_cell.length_b   1.000
_cell.length_c   1.000
_cell.angle_alpha   90.00
_cell.angle_beta   90.00
_cell.angle_gamma   90.00
#
_symmetry.space_group_name_H-M   'P 1'
#
loop_
_entity.id
_entity.type
_entity.pdbx_description
1 polymer ?
#
loop_
_entity_poly.entity_id
_entity_poly.type
_entity_poly.pdbx_seq_one_letter_code
_entity_poly.pdbx_strand_id
1 'polypeptide(L)'
;QSLVNWISQGFQKNEIMEVIDPKLKGLIDISGAQLHSKLDCFTKIVEIGLACTRYAAGERINMRNVLRLLKEANDILVKGD
;
A
#
# COMPACT_ATOMS: atom_id res chain seq x y z
N GLN A 1 -15.95 12.77 6.81
CA GLN A 1 -14.58 12.21 6.77
C GLN A 1 -14.45 11.42 5.47
N SER A 2 -13.42 11.65 4.65
CA SER A 2 -13.23 10.90 3.39
C SER A 2 -12.36 9.66 3.63
N LEU A 3 -12.56 8.62 2.82
CA LEU A 3 -11.74 7.42 2.85
C LEU A 3 -10.25 7.74 2.65
N VAL A 4 -9.94 8.64 1.71
CA VAL A 4 -8.57 9.10 1.44
C VAL A 4 -7.93 9.76 2.67
N ASN A 5 -8.69 10.59 3.41
CA ASN A 5 -8.17 11.23 4.61
C ASN A 5 -7.93 10.22 5.74
N TRP A 6 -8.81 9.23 5.91
CA TRP A 6 -8.64 8.17 6.91
C TRP A 6 -7.41 7.32 6.61
N ILE A 7 -7.24 6.88 5.36
CA ILE A 7 -6.05 6.11 4.93
C ILE A 7 -4.78 6.94 5.08
N SER A 8 -4.80 8.22 4.68
CA SER A 8 -3.62 9.11 4.80
C SER A 8 -3.17 9.27 6.24
N GLN A 9 -4.11 9.43 7.18
CA GLN A 9 -3.82 9.56 8.60
C GLN A 9 -3.24 8.28 9.18
N GLY A 10 -3.82 7.12 8.86
CA GLY A 10 -3.29 5.82 9.29
C GLY A 10 -1.87 5.57 8.74
N PHE A 11 -1.65 5.90 7.46
CA PHE A 11 -0.34 5.78 6.83
C PHE A 11 0.72 6.67 7.49
N GLN A 12 0.40 7.95 7.76
CA GLN A 12 1.31 8.89 8.43
C GLN A 12 1.68 8.50 9.86
N LYS A 13 0.81 7.76 10.55
CA LYS A 13 1.04 7.27 11.92
C LYS A 13 1.73 5.91 11.98
N ASN A 14 2.09 5.34 10.82
CA ASN A 14 2.59 3.97 10.72
C ASN A 14 1.58 2.92 11.23
N GLU A 15 0.28 3.24 11.18
CA GLU A 15 -0.85 2.40 11.58
C GLU A 15 -1.44 1.66 10.36
N ILE A 16 -0.58 1.28 9.42
CA ILE A 16 -1.00 0.69 8.14
C ILE A 16 -1.82 -0.59 8.34
N MET A 17 -1.53 -1.35 9.40
CA MET A 17 -2.25 -2.56 9.79
C MET A 17 -3.70 -2.34 10.23
N GLU A 18 -4.08 -1.09 10.51
CA GLU A 18 -5.44 -0.70 10.91
C GLU A 18 -6.31 -0.29 9.72
N VAL A 19 -5.70 -0.10 8.54
CA VAL A 19 -6.43 0.20 7.30
C VAL A 19 -6.51 -1.00 6.34
N ILE A 20 -5.90 -2.13 6.71
CA ILE A 20 -5.97 -3.40 5.97
C ILE A 20 -7.33 -4.05 6.18
N ASP A 21 -7.89 -4.64 5.11
CA ASP A 21 -9.08 -5.49 5.21
C ASP A 21 -8.84 -6.60 6.26
N PRO A 22 -9.70 -6.76 7.28
CA PRO A 22 -9.51 -7.78 8.32
C PRO A 22 -9.32 -9.20 7.78
N LYS A 23 -9.94 -9.55 6.64
CA LYS A 23 -9.77 -10.84 5.97
C LYS A 23 -8.37 -10.98 5.38
N LEU A 24 -7.81 -9.90 4.85
CA LEU A 24 -6.43 -9.87 4.36
C LEU A 24 -5.42 -9.89 5.51
N LYS A 25 -5.72 -9.21 6.63
CA LYS A 25 -4.91 -9.22 7.86
C LYS A 25 -4.71 -10.65 8.39
N GLY A 26 -5.73 -11.51 8.28
CA GLY A 26 -5.63 -12.93 8.63
C GLY A 26 -4.77 -13.78 7.67
N LEU A 27 -4.50 -13.30 6.45
CA LEU A 27 -3.65 -13.98 5.44
C LEU A 27 -2.19 -13.50 5.49
N ILE A 28 -1.96 -12.29 6.04
CA ILE A 28 -0.62 -11.79 6.34
C ILE A 28 -0.17 -12.52 7.60
N ASP A 29 0.43 -13.68 7.42
CA ASP A 29 0.94 -14.51 8.52
C ASP A 29 1.93 -13.68 9.38
N ILE A 30 1.52 -13.35 10.61
CA ILE A 30 2.13 -12.31 11.47
C ILE A 30 3.47 -12.79 12.07
N SER A 31 3.92 -14.00 11.74
CA SER A 31 5.13 -14.62 12.32
C SER A 31 6.05 -15.27 11.28
N GLY A 32 5.76 -15.14 9.99
CA GLY A 32 6.56 -15.75 8.92
C GLY A 32 7.75 -14.90 8.47
N ALA A 33 8.77 -15.55 7.88
CA ALA A 33 9.91 -14.89 7.23
C ALA A 33 9.50 -13.86 6.15
N GLN A 34 8.26 -13.95 5.67
CA GLN A 34 7.68 -13.14 4.60
C GLN A 34 6.88 -11.92 5.11
N LEU A 35 6.73 -11.74 6.43
CA LEU A 35 5.92 -10.64 7.00
C LEU A 35 6.40 -9.28 6.48
N HIS A 36 7.71 -9.06 6.47
CA HIS A 36 8.31 -7.83 6.00
C HIS A 36 7.99 -7.55 4.53
N SER A 37 8.18 -8.52 3.62
CA SER A 37 7.85 -8.34 2.20
C SER A 37 6.37 -8.07 1.95
N LYS A 38 5.47 -8.72 2.71
CA LYS A 38 4.02 -8.47 2.61
C LYS A 38 3.65 -7.06 3.08
N LEU A 39 4.25 -6.59 4.18
CA LEU A 39 4.06 -5.23 4.68
C LEU A 39 4.63 -4.18 3.74
N ASP A 40 5.81 -4.44 3.17
CA ASP A 40 6.46 -3.53 2.21
C ASP A 40 5.64 -3.42 0.93
N CYS A 41 5.15 -4.54 0.41
CA CYS A 41 4.22 -4.56 -0.73
C CYS A 41 2.94 -3.77 -0.43
N PHE A 42 2.32 -4.00 0.73
CA PHE A 42 1.10 -3.30 1.12
C PHE A 42 1.32 -1.79 1.27
N THR A 43 2.40 -1.41 1.96
CA THR A 43 2.83 -0.01 2.12
C THR A 43 2.98 0.65 0.75
N LYS A 44 3.66 -0.02 -0.18
CA LYS A 44 3.86 0.48 -1.54
C LYS A 44 2.54 0.68 -2.30
N ILE A 45 1.60 -0.26 -2.18
CA ILE A 45 0.27 -0.17 -2.81
C ILE A 45 -0.51 1.04 -2.27
N VAL A 46 -0.47 1.27 -0.95
CA VAL A 46 -1.15 2.41 -0.32
C VAL A 46 -0.51 3.73 -0.77
N GLU A 47 0.82 3.83 -0.82
CA GLU A 47 1.52 5.00 -1.38
C GLU A 47 1.07 5.33 -2.81
N ILE A 48 0.98 4.32 -3.67
CA ILE A 48 0.52 4.47 -5.05
C ILE A 48 -0.93 4.96 -5.07
N GLY A 49 -1.82 4.36 -4.27
CA GLY A 49 -3.22 4.76 -4.16
C GLY A 49 -3.39 6.21 -3.69
N LEU A 50 -2.61 6.64 -2.71
CA LEU A 50 -2.58 8.03 -2.23
C LEU A 50 -2.06 8.99 -3.32
N ALA A 51 -1.02 8.61 -4.07
CA ALA A 51 -0.53 9.40 -5.19
C ALA A 51 -1.57 9.54 -6.32
N CYS A 52 -2.39 8.51 -6.57
CA CYS A 52 -3.49 8.55 -7.54
C CYS A 52 -4.66 9.42 -7.09
N THR A 53 -4.85 9.58 -5.78
CA THR A 53 -6.03 10.26 -5.19
C THR A 53 -5.74 11.68 -4.71
N ARG A 54 -4.59 12.25 -5.08
CA ARG A 54 -4.29 13.66 -4.82
C ARG A 54 -5.39 14.57 -5.34
N TYR A 55 -5.69 15.60 -4.55
CA TYR A 55 -6.81 16.51 -4.82
C TYR A 55 -6.69 17.16 -6.21
N ALA A 56 -5.55 17.80 -6.47
CA ALA A 56 -5.27 18.44 -7.75
C ALA A 56 -4.91 17.41 -8.82
N ALA A 57 -5.58 17.48 -9.98
CA ALA A 57 -5.35 16.56 -11.09
C ALA A 57 -3.89 16.55 -11.58
N GLY A 58 -3.24 17.71 -11.61
CA GLY A 58 -1.84 17.85 -12.02
C GLY A 58 -0.82 17.25 -11.05
N GLU A 59 -1.22 16.96 -9.80
CA GLU A 59 -0.35 16.30 -8.82
C GLU A 59 -0.49 14.78 -8.84
N ARG A 60 -1.53 14.25 -9.49
CA ARG A 60 -1.75 12.80 -9.56
C ARG A 60 -0.66 12.16 -10.41
N ILE A 61 -0.17 11.02 -9.93
CA ILE A 61 0.82 10.23 -10.65
C ILE A 61 0.25 9.76 -12.01
N ASN A 62 1.09 9.76 -13.05
CA ASN A 62 0.67 9.26 -14.36
C ASN A 62 0.61 7.71 -14.37
N MET A 63 -0.23 7.16 -15.25
CA MET A 63 -0.49 5.71 -15.30
C MET A 63 0.74 4.86 -15.69
N ARG A 64 1.70 5.41 -16.43
CA ARG A 64 2.96 4.71 -16.74
C ARG A 64 3.76 4.46 -15.47
N ASN A 65 3.86 5.47 -14.61
CA ASN A 65 4.53 5.36 -13.33
C ASN A 65 3.74 4.48 -12.35
N VAL A 66 2.40 4.55 -12.34
CA VAL A 66 1.56 3.63 -11.56
C VAL A 66 1.86 2.17 -11.93
N LEU A 67 1.85 1.83 -13.21
CA LEU A 67 2.12 0.47 -13.66
C LEU A 67 3.53 -0.01 -13.27
N ARG A 68 4.54 0.85 -13.42
CA ARG A 68 5.92 0.54 -13.00
C ARG A 68 5.98 0.24 -11.49
N LEU A 69 5.40 1.10 -10.67
CA LEU A 69 5.44 0.95 -9.21
C LEU A 69 4.62 -0.26 -8.72
N LEU A 70 3.50 -0.59 -9.38
CA LEU A 70 2.74 -1.80 -9.08
C LEU A 70 3.51 -3.07 -9.41
N LYS A 71 4.27 -3.08 -10.52
CA LYS A 71 5.18 -4.18 -10.84
C LYS A 71 6.28 -4.34 -9.78
N GLU A 72 6.84 -3.24 -9.31
CA GLU A 72 7.83 -3.25 -8.22
C GLU A 72 7.24 -3.78 -6.90
N ALA A 73 6.02 -3.38 -6.54
CA ALA A 73 5.32 -3.91 -5.37
C ALA A 73 5.08 -5.43 -5.49
N ASN A 74 4.69 -5.90 -6.67
CA ASN A 74 4.54 -7.32 -6.94
C ASN A 74 5.88 -8.07 -6.86
N ASP A 75 6.96 -7.50 -7.39
CA ASP A 75 8.29 -8.10 -7.30
C ASP A 75 8.76 -8.22 -5.85
N ILE A 76 8.44 -7.26 -4.97
CA ILE A 76 8.72 -7.34 -3.53
C ILE A 76 7.99 -8.52 -2.91
N LEU A 77 6.71 -8.70 -3.26
CA LEU A 77 5.90 -9.80 -2.76
C LEU A 77 6.45 -11.16 -3.21
N VAL A 78 6.69 -11.33 -4.52
CA VAL A 78 7.09 -12.61 -5.13
C VAL A 78 8.53 -12.99 -4.83
N LYS A 79 9.46 -12.03 -4.70
CA LYS A 79 10.86 -12.34 -4.31
C LYS A 79 11.00 -12.66 -2.82
N GLY A 80 10.02 -12.27 -2.02
CA GLY A 80 9.93 -12.65 -0.61
C GLY A 80 9.32 -14.03 -0.39
N ASP A 81 8.73 -14.65 -1.41
CA ASP A 81 8.12 -15.98 -1.36
C ASP A 81 9.12 -17.14 -1.53
#